data_AF-A0A8H7ASB4-F1
#
_entry.id   AF-A0A8H7ASB4-F1
#
_cell.length_a   1.000
_cell.length_b   1.000
_cell.length_c   1.000
_cell.angle_alpha   90.00
_cell.angle_beta   90.00
_cell.angle_gamma   90.00
#
_symmetry.space_group_name_H-M   'P 1'
#
loop_
_entity.id
_entity.type
_entity.pdbx_description
1 polymer ?
#
loop_
_entity_poly.entity_id
_entity_poly.type
_entity_poly.pdbx_seq_one_letter_code
_entity_poly.pdbx_strand_id
1 'polypeptide(L)'
;MAKSGETFFINSALSRILSQTTGDSALHDAFAVTMAFASRTSQNTVLVSLLLLAKTKEVLRRNSYHFAEYLCNAQALLVLYILMLFEDSGSGSALGDQDHALDLGRAADASFDAVRNRIMTLLQRGEDEIAIPQKLPRSTTKENSCLRLLFLESVRRTYLMFIFLEAVYVNLRKGYCELVPLLVTLSISLEGNLWNAQSEVGWASLAEAGKRKGLAEEGGWR
;
A
#
# COMPACT_ATOMS: atom_id res chain seq x y z
N MET A 1 -8.58 5.41 -8.07
CA MET A 1 -7.23 4.94 -8.47
C MET A 1 -6.75 5.54 -9.80
N ALA A 2 -7.42 5.29 -10.94
CA ALA A 2 -6.85 5.56 -12.27
C ALA A 2 -6.54 7.03 -12.66
N LYS A 3 -7.15 8.06 -12.04
CA LYS A 3 -6.91 9.47 -12.42
C LYS A 3 -5.89 10.22 -11.55
N SER A 4 -5.74 9.87 -10.28
CA SER A 4 -4.81 10.56 -9.36
C SER A 4 -3.64 9.69 -8.88
N GLY A 5 -3.71 8.37 -9.04
CA GLY A 5 -2.75 7.43 -8.45
C GLY A 5 -2.84 7.32 -6.91
N GLU A 6 -3.73 8.10 -6.28
CA GLU A 6 -3.92 8.08 -4.83
C GLU A 6 -4.74 6.88 -4.41
N THR A 7 -4.29 6.26 -3.33
CA THR A 7 -4.98 5.19 -2.64
C THR A 7 -4.95 5.47 -1.14
N PHE A 8 -5.65 4.66 -0.36
CA PHE A 8 -5.60 4.75 1.09
C PHE A 8 -4.18 4.67 1.65
N PHE A 9 -3.27 3.97 0.95
CA PHE A 9 -1.90 3.70 1.38
C PHE A 9 -0.81 4.26 0.46
N ILE A 10 -1.18 4.90 -0.66
CA ILE A 10 -0.27 5.56 -1.61
C ILE A 10 -0.63 7.05 -1.65
N ASN A 11 0.32 7.90 -1.24
CA ASN A 11 0.17 9.34 -1.28
C ASN A 11 0.62 9.91 -2.65
N SER A 12 -0.14 10.84 -3.23
CA SER A 12 0.21 11.43 -4.54
C SER A 12 1.49 12.27 -4.50
N ALA A 13 1.73 13.04 -3.44
CA ALA A 13 2.91 13.88 -3.33
C ALA A 13 4.16 13.02 -3.24
N LEU A 14 4.10 11.96 -2.42
CA LEU A 14 5.19 11.02 -2.25
C LEU A 14 5.41 10.22 -3.55
N SER A 15 4.36 9.74 -4.21
CA SER A 15 4.47 9.07 -5.51
C SER A 15 5.13 9.98 -6.56
N ARG A 16 4.78 11.27 -6.61
CA ARG A 16 5.36 12.21 -7.59
C ARG A 16 6.85 12.44 -7.34
N ILE A 17 7.24 12.60 -6.08
CA ILE A 17 8.64 12.78 -5.66
C ILE A 17 9.45 11.55 -6.05
N LEU A 18 8.96 10.36 -5.70
CA LEU A 18 9.61 9.09 -6.01
C LEU A 18 9.82 8.93 -7.52
N SER A 19 8.78 9.16 -8.32
CA SER A 19 8.84 9.04 -9.78
C SER A 19 9.86 9.99 -10.43
N GLN A 20 10.11 11.16 -9.84
CA GLN A 20 11.14 12.08 -10.30
C GLN A 20 12.56 11.61 -9.91
N THR A 21 12.69 10.95 -8.77
CA THR A 21 13.99 10.53 -8.23
C THR A 21 14.47 9.16 -8.70
N THR A 22 13.58 8.21 -8.94
CA THR A 22 13.97 6.80 -9.16
C THR A 22 13.91 6.36 -10.63
N GLY A 23 13.31 7.16 -11.52
CA GLY A 23 13.25 6.93 -12.98
C GLY A 23 12.39 5.74 -13.44
N ASP A 24 12.44 4.63 -12.71
CA ASP A 24 11.63 3.43 -12.88
C ASP A 24 10.96 3.12 -11.53
N SER A 25 9.64 3.21 -11.50
CA SER A 25 8.84 3.07 -10.29
C SER A 25 7.99 1.82 -10.43
N ALA A 26 8.20 0.82 -9.56
CA ALA A 26 7.38 -0.39 -9.49
C ALA A 26 5.89 -0.06 -9.32
N LEU A 27 5.56 1.11 -8.76
CA LEU A 27 4.19 1.60 -8.67
C LEU A 27 3.59 1.95 -10.03
N HIS A 28 4.36 2.53 -10.95
CA HIS A 28 3.88 2.79 -12.32
C HIS A 28 3.54 1.48 -13.03
N ASP A 29 4.41 0.48 -12.90
CA ASP A 29 4.16 -0.86 -13.43
C ASP A 29 2.91 -1.47 -12.81
N ALA A 30 2.75 -1.40 -11.49
CA ALA A 30 1.56 -1.91 -10.81
C ALA A 30 0.27 -1.19 -11.27
N PHE A 31 0.31 0.12 -11.50
CA PHE A 31 -0.81 0.86 -12.06
C PHE A 31 -1.09 0.49 -13.52
N ALA A 32 -0.06 0.29 -14.34
CA ALA A 32 -0.23 -0.18 -15.71
C ALA A 32 -0.89 -1.57 -15.75
N VAL A 33 -0.46 -2.49 -14.87
CA VAL A 33 -1.10 -3.80 -14.70
C VAL A 33 -2.55 -3.65 -14.24
N THR A 34 -2.83 -2.75 -13.30
CA THR A 34 -4.21 -2.47 -12.84
C THR A 34 -5.10 -1.99 -13.98
N MET A 35 -4.58 -1.12 -14.85
CA MET A 35 -5.30 -0.65 -16.03
C MET A 35 -5.54 -1.78 -17.05
N ALA A 36 -4.51 -2.58 -17.33
CA ALA A 36 -4.64 -3.75 -18.18
C ALA A 36 -5.71 -4.73 -17.65
N PHE A 37 -5.69 -4.98 -16.33
CA PHE A 37 -6.66 -5.80 -15.62
C PHE A 37 -8.08 -5.24 -15.70
N ALA A 38 -8.25 -3.93 -15.53
CA ALA A 38 -9.55 -3.27 -15.68
C ALA A 38 -10.10 -3.33 -17.11
N SER A 39 -9.21 -3.36 -18.12
CA SER A 39 -9.57 -3.47 -19.54
C SER A 39 -9.63 -4.91 -20.07
N ARG A 40 -9.60 -5.91 -19.18
CA ARG A 40 -9.57 -7.32 -19.60
C ARG A 40 -10.84 -7.73 -20.33
N THR A 41 -10.67 -8.59 -21.32
CA THR A 41 -11.72 -9.22 -22.13
C THR A 41 -11.43 -10.72 -22.19
N SER A 42 -12.39 -11.52 -22.65
CA SER A 42 -12.20 -12.96 -22.86
C SER A 42 -11.02 -13.29 -23.80
N GLN A 43 -10.64 -12.35 -24.68
CA GLN A 43 -9.55 -12.56 -25.64
C GLN A 43 -8.15 -12.27 -25.05
N ASN A 44 -8.04 -11.46 -24.00
CA ASN A 44 -6.75 -11.04 -23.45
C ASN A 44 -6.53 -11.44 -21.98
N THR A 45 -7.47 -12.17 -21.37
CA THR A 45 -7.42 -12.53 -19.95
C THR A 45 -6.14 -13.27 -19.61
N VAL A 46 -5.77 -14.30 -20.37
CA VAL A 46 -4.52 -15.06 -20.16
C VAL A 46 -3.27 -14.16 -20.21
N LEU A 47 -3.23 -13.22 -21.17
CA LEU A 47 -2.11 -12.29 -21.30
C LEU A 47 -2.01 -11.36 -20.08
N VAL A 48 -3.14 -10.85 -19.60
CA VAL A 48 -3.22 -9.98 -18.43
C VAL A 48 -2.78 -10.73 -17.17
N SER A 49 -3.23 -11.97 -16.98
CA SER A 49 -2.84 -12.85 -15.88
C SER A 49 -1.33 -13.15 -15.90
N LEU A 50 -0.75 -13.44 -17.08
CA LEU A 50 0.70 -13.62 -17.24
C LEU A 50 1.48 -12.33 -16.94
N LEU A 51 0.97 -11.18 -17.39
CA LEU A 51 1.57 -9.88 -17.11
C LEU A 51 1.59 -9.58 -15.60
N LEU A 52 0.48 -9.83 -14.90
CA LEU A 52 0.35 -9.68 -13.45
C LEU A 52 1.37 -10.56 -12.71
N LEU A 53 1.48 -11.84 -13.09
CA LEU A 53 2.46 -12.76 -12.51
C LEU A 53 3.91 -12.35 -12.78
N ALA A 54 4.20 -11.95 -14.02
CA ALA A 54 5.53 -11.50 -14.42
C ALA A 54 5.96 -10.28 -13.61
N LYS A 55 5.09 -9.26 -13.51
CA LYS A 55 5.37 -8.04 -12.75
C LYS A 55 5.47 -8.29 -11.24
N THR A 56 4.64 -9.17 -10.69
CA THR A 56 4.78 -9.57 -9.28
C THR A 56 6.15 -10.18 -9.00
N LYS A 57 6.58 -11.14 -9.84
CA LYS A 57 7.90 -11.78 -9.71
C LYS A 57 9.05 -10.79 -9.91
N GLU A 58 8.89 -9.81 -10.81
CA GLU A 58 9.87 -8.76 -11.04
C GLU A 58 10.05 -7.91 -9.76
N VAL A 59 8.96 -7.37 -9.20
CA VAL A 59 9.02 -6.53 -8.00
C VAL A 59 9.52 -7.32 -6.78
N LEU A 60 9.16 -8.60 -6.66
CA LEU A 60 9.70 -9.47 -5.60
C LEU A 60 11.23 -9.63 -5.68
N ARG A 61 11.80 -9.64 -6.89
CA ARG A 61 13.26 -9.74 -7.12
C ARG A 61 13.99 -8.41 -6.98
N ARG A 62 13.29 -7.27 -7.08
CA ARG A 62 13.91 -5.95 -6.94
C ARG A 62 14.52 -5.83 -5.53
N ASN A 63 15.80 -5.45 -5.51
CA ASN A 63 16.50 -5.05 -4.30
C ASN A 63 16.50 -3.53 -4.23
N SER A 64 16.12 -2.99 -3.08
CA SER A 64 16.09 -1.54 -2.86
C SER A 64 16.92 -1.19 -1.64
N TYR A 65 17.97 -0.41 -1.89
CA TYR A 65 18.85 0.09 -0.86
C TYR A 65 18.21 1.31 -0.18
N HIS A 66 17.54 2.16 -0.96
CA HIS A 66 16.85 3.34 -0.45
C HIS A 66 15.47 2.97 0.12
N PHE A 67 15.12 3.57 1.25
CA PHE A 67 13.84 3.31 1.93
C PHE A 67 12.64 3.74 1.09
N ALA A 68 12.77 4.86 0.40
CA ALA A 68 11.77 5.37 -0.55
C ALA A 68 11.40 4.34 -1.62
N GLU A 69 12.39 3.77 -2.31
CA GLU A 69 12.20 2.70 -3.30
C GLU A 69 11.62 1.43 -2.67
N TYR A 70 12.04 1.11 -1.45
CA TYR A 70 11.53 -0.05 -0.73
C TYR A 70 10.03 0.08 -0.44
N LEU A 71 9.59 1.28 -0.01
CA LEU A 71 8.19 1.61 0.15
C LEU A 71 7.42 1.51 -1.17
N CYS A 72 7.95 2.03 -2.28
CA CYS A 72 7.34 1.87 -3.61
C CYS A 72 7.11 0.39 -3.95
N ASN A 73 8.14 -0.43 -3.79
CA ASN A 73 8.09 -1.84 -4.13
C ASN A 73 7.09 -2.58 -3.25
N ALA A 74 7.05 -2.28 -1.95
CA ALA A 74 6.08 -2.84 -1.02
C ALA A 74 4.64 -2.45 -1.39
N GLN A 75 4.40 -1.18 -1.70
CA GLN A 75 3.08 -0.68 -2.13
C GLN A 75 2.66 -1.28 -3.48
N ALA A 76 3.59 -1.39 -4.43
CA ALA A 76 3.36 -2.03 -5.74
C ALA A 76 2.99 -3.51 -5.58
N LEU A 77 3.73 -4.25 -4.75
CA LEU A 77 3.41 -5.64 -4.43
C LEU A 77 2.03 -5.77 -3.80
N LEU A 78 1.66 -4.85 -2.91
CA LEU A 78 0.34 -4.86 -2.30
C LEU A 78 -0.77 -4.66 -3.32
N VAL A 79 -0.59 -3.74 -4.27
CA VAL A 79 -1.54 -3.54 -5.39
C VAL A 79 -1.67 -4.80 -6.24
N LEU A 80 -0.55 -5.40 -6.66
CA LEU A 80 -0.56 -6.61 -7.47
C LEU A 80 -1.19 -7.79 -6.69
N TYR A 81 -0.91 -7.89 -5.40
CA TYR A 81 -1.48 -8.92 -4.53
C TYR A 81 -3.01 -8.78 -4.41
N ILE A 82 -3.53 -7.56 -4.28
CA ILE A 82 -4.98 -7.30 -4.31
C ILE A 82 -5.59 -7.84 -5.62
N LEU A 83 -4.96 -7.58 -6.78
CA LEU A 83 -5.47 -8.06 -8.06
C LEU A 83 -5.51 -9.59 -8.13
N MET A 84 -4.46 -10.26 -7.65
CA MET A 84 -4.41 -11.72 -7.61
C MET A 84 -5.45 -12.33 -6.66
N LEU A 85 -5.72 -11.69 -5.51
CA LEU A 85 -6.71 -12.16 -4.54
C LEU A 85 -8.15 -12.14 -5.07
N PHE A 86 -8.50 -11.14 -5.87
CA PHE A 86 -9.87 -10.91 -6.32
C PHE A 86 -10.15 -11.36 -7.77
N GLU A 87 -9.22 -12.08 -8.40
CA GLU A 87 -9.42 -12.56 -9.76
C GLU A 87 -10.55 -13.61 -9.87
N ASP A 88 -10.80 -14.38 -8.79
CA ASP A 88 -11.68 -15.56 -8.79
C ASP A 88 -13.11 -15.28 -8.26
N SER A 89 -13.50 -14.02 -8.09
CA SER A 89 -14.81 -13.68 -7.46
C SER A 89 -15.94 -13.36 -8.45
N GLY A 90 -15.67 -13.26 -9.76
CA GLY A 90 -16.57 -12.59 -10.71
C GLY A 90 -17.03 -13.36 -11.94
N SER A 91 -16.51 -14.54 -12.24
CA SER A 91 -16.75 -15.21 -13.51
C SER A 91 -17.28 -16.63 -13.32
N GLY A 92 -18.59 -16.74 -13.15
CA GLY A 92 -19.29 -17.96 -13.57
C GLY A 92 -19.25 -18.03 -15.09
N SER A 93 -18.21 -18.62 -15.69
CA SER A 93 -18.28 -19.08 -17.08
C SER A 93 -17.14 -20.01 -17.46
N ALA A 94 -17.52 -21.08 -18.19
CA ALA A 94 -16.74 -22.01 -19.00
C ALA A 94 -15.61 -22.82 -18.32
N LEU A 95 -15.76 -24.15 -18.40
CA LEU A 95 -14.83 -25.21 -17.94
C LEU A 95 -13.35 -25.07 -18.40
N GLY A 96 -12.99 -24.08 -19.23
CA GLY A 96 -11.61 -23.83 -19.67
C GLY A 96 -10.87 -22.70 -18.94
N ASP A 97 -11.59 -21.76 -18.30
CA ASP A 97 -10.97 -20.61 -17.59
C ASP A 97 -10.67 -20.91 -16.10
N GLN A 98 -11.18 -22.03 -15.57
CA GLN A 98 -10.98 -22.43 -14.18
C GLN A 98 -9.52 -22.77 -13.87
N ASP A 99 -8.79 -23.40 -14.79
CA ASP A 99 -7.40 -23.78 -14.58
C ASP A 99 -6.48 -22.55 -14.42
N HIS A 100 -6.76 -21.46 -15.12
CA HIS A 100 -5.98 -20.23 -15.02
C HIS A 100 -6.27 -19.45 -13.73
N ALA A 101 -7.53 -19.37 -13.31
CA ALA A 101 -7.89 -18.78 -12.02
C ALA A 101 -7.29 -19.58 -10.85
N LEU A 102 -7.28 -20.91 -10.95
CA LEU A 102 -6.59 -21.80 -10.01
C LEU A 102 -5.09 -21.55 -9.96
N ASP A 103 -4.44 -21.35 -11.11
CA ASP A 103 -3.00 -21.07 -11.18
C ASP A 103 -2.64 -19.72 -10.58
N LEU A 104 -3.45 -18.67 -10.77
CA LEU A 104 -3.21 -17.39 -10.10
C LEU A 104 -3.50 -17.46 -8.60
N GLY A 105 -4.54 -18.17 -8.18
CA GLY A 105 -4.80 -18.44 -6.77
C GLY A 105 -3.61 -19.13 -6.10
N ARG A 106 -3.05 -20.18 -6.73
CA ARG A 106 -1.82 -20.85 -6.24
C ARG A 106 -0.61 -19.92 -6.25
N ALA A 107 -0.48 -19.08 -7.27
CA ALA A 107 0.62 -18.13 -7.34
C ALA A 107 0.50 -17.04 -6.27
N ALA A 108 -0.72 -16.58 -5.96
CA ALA A 108 -1.01 -15.66 -4.86
C ALA A 108 -0.64 -16.30 -3.52
N ASP A 109 -1.08 -17.54 -3.30
CA ASP A 109 -0.75 -18.32 -2.11
C ASP A 109 0.77 -18.50 -1.96
N ALA A 110 1.48 -18.84 -3.05
CA ALA A 110 2.94 -18.99 -3.05
C ALA A 110 3.70 -17.66 -2.86
N SER A 111 3.12 -16.55 -3.32
CA SER A 111 3.73 -15.22 -3.21
C SER A 111 3.42 -14.55 -1.87
N PHE A 112 2.43 -15.05 -1.14
CA PHE A 112 1.92 -14.43 0.07
C PHE A 112 2.99 -14.28 1.16
N ASP A 113 3.75 -15.33 1.46
CA ASP A 113 4.83 -15.25 2.46
C ASP A 113 5.94 -14.29 2.03
N ALA A 114 6.23 -14.21 0.72
CA ALA A 114 7.22 -13.27 0.20
C ALA A 114 6.74 -11.81 0.33
N VAL A 115 5.45 -11.55 0.05
CA VAL A 115 4.83 -10.23 0.26
C VAL A 115 4.82 -9.90 1.75
N ARG A 116 4.40 -10.82 2.62
CA ARG A 116 4.41 -10.63 4.08
C ARG A 116 5.80 -10.25 4.58
N ASN A 117 6.82 -11.02 4.23
CA ASN A 117 8.20 -10.77 4.64
C ASN A 117 8.69 -9.39 4.18
N ARG A 118 8.32 -9.00 2.96
CA ARG A 118 8.67 -7.67 2.41
C ARG A 118 8.00 -6.54 3.20
N ILE A 119 6.71 -6.69 3.51
CA ILE A 119 5.94 -5.69 4.27
C ILE A 119 6.43 -5.59 5.73
N MET A 120 6.73 -6.72 6.38
CA MET A 120 7.28 -6.73 7.75
C MET A 120 8.66 -6.05 7.81
N THR A 121 9.51 -6.31 6.81
CA THR A 121 10.80 -5.64 6.70
C THR A 121 10.66 -4.13 6.46
N LEU A 122 9.64 -3.70 5.69
CA LEU A 122 9.33 -2.27 5.52
C LEU A 122 9.01 -1.62 6.87
N LEU A 123 8.18 -2.28 7.69
CA LEU A 123 7.79 -1.77 9.00
C LEU A 123 9.01 -1.63 9.92
N GLN A 124 9.83 -2.69 10.01
CA GLN A 124 11.05 -2.68 10.82
C GLN A 124 12.02 -1.57 10.38
N ARG A 125 12.26 -1.44 9.07
CA ARG A 125 13.08 -0.35 8.53
C ARG A 125 12.49 1.02 8.81
N GLY A 126 11.17 1.16 8.77
CA GLY A 126 10.47 2.39 9.10
C GLY A 126 10.66 2.79 10.57
N GLU A 127 10.60 1.83 11.48
CA GLU A 127 10.86 2.04 12.91
C GLU A 127 12.34 2.37 13.19
N ASP A 128 13.28 1.74 12.50
CA ASP A 128 14.71 2.07 12.61
C ASP A 128 15.01 3.49 12.08
N GLU A 129 14.35 3.92 11.00
CA GLU A 129 14.44 5.29 10.51
C GLU A 129 13.77 6.31 11.45
N ILE A 130 12.82 5.87 12.29
CA ILE A 130 12.27 6.68 13.39
C ILE A 130 13.32 6.83 14.50
N ALA A 131 13.98 5.74 14.86
CA ALA A 131 14.92 5.65 15.98
C ALA A 131 16.28 6.32 15.72
N ILE A 132 16.69 6.49 14.45
CA ILE A 132 17.97 7.11 14.08
C ILE A 132 17.74 8.53 13.51
N PRO A 133 18.01 9.62 14.27
CA PRO A 133 17.83 11.00 13.79
C PRO A 133 18.90 11.47 12.78
N GLN A 134 19.63 10.57 12.10
CA GLN A 134 21.00 10.87 11.64
C GLN A 134 21.41 10.44 10.23
N LYS A 135 20.56 9.81 9.41
CA LYS A 135 20.94 9.37 8.05
C LYS A 135 20.33 10.13 6.88
N LEU A 136 19.44 11.09 7.13
CA LEU A 136 19.09 12.14 6.16
C LEU A 136 19.91 13.39 6.51
N PRO A 137 20.37 14.20 5.53
CA PRO A 137 21.19 15.37 5.82
C PRO A 137 20.48 16.22 6.88
N ARG A 138 21.16 16.51 7.99
CA ARG A 138 20.75 17.55 8.93
C ARG A 138 20.87 18.91 8.25
N SER A 139 20.09 19.15 7.19
CA SER A 139 19.84 20.50 6.73
C SER A 139 18.62 21.03 7.45
N THR A 140 18.90 22.11 8.16
CA THR A 140 18.14 23.11 8.89
C THR A 140 16.81 23.62 8.26
N THR A 141 16.13 22.86 7.41
CA THR A 141 14.89 23.28 6.74
C THR A 141 13.70 22.43 7.17
N LYS A 142 12.66 23.10 7.68
CA LYS A 142 11.36 22.56 8.16
C LYS A 142 10.65 21.61 7.17
N GLU A 143 10.95 21.71 5.88
CA GLU A 143 10.39 20.87 4.81
C GLU A 143 10.77 19.38 4.92
N ASN A 144 11.96 19.06 5.45
CA ASN A 144 12.44 17.68 5.58
C ASN A 144 11.67 16.87 6.65
N SER A 145 11.12 17.54 7.66
CA SER A 145 10.34 16.90 8.74
C SER A 145 8.96 16.43 8.26
N CYS A 146 8.29 17.23 7.42
CA CYS A 146 6.97 16.89 6.89
C CYS A 146 7.01 15.69 5.95
N LEU A 147 8.02 15.63 5.07
CA LEU A 147 8.22 14.49 4.18
C LEU A 147 8.47 13.21 4.98
N ARG A 148 9.27 13.27 6.06
CA ARG A 148 9.52 12.12 6.94
C ARG A 148 8.23 11.60 7.58
N LEU A 149 7.36 12.48 8.08
CA LEU A 149 6.07 12.09 8.64
C LEU A 149 5.16 11.46 7.58
N LEU A 150 5.17 11.99 6.36
CA LEU A 150 4.40 11.45 5.25
C LEU A 150 4.88 10.05 4.85
N PHE A 151 6.20 9.83 4.78
CA PHE A 151 6.79 8.50 4.55
C PHE A 151 6.36 7.51 5.63
N LEU A 152 6.43 7.92 6.89
CA LEU A 152 6.06 7.06 8.00
C LEU A 152 4.56 6.71 8.01
N GLU A 153 3.71 7.70 7.80
CA GLU A 153 2.27 7.47 7.67
C GLU A 153 1.95 6.57 6.47
N SER A 154 2.71 6.68 5.37
CA SER A 154 2.60 5.79 4.21
C SER A 154 2.96 4.35 4.56
N VAL A 155 4.00 4.13 5.36
CA VAL A 155 4.39 2.80 5.86
C VAL A 155 3.28 2.21 6.71
N ARG A 156 2.75 2.98 7.67
CA ARG A 156 1.66 2.52 8.55
C ARG A 156 0.41 2.16 7.77
N ARG A 157 -0.01 3.00 6.82
CA ARG A 157 -1.18 2.73 5.95
C ARG A 157 -0.96 1.52 5.05
N THR A 158 0.26 1.33 4.54
CA THR A 158 0.63 0.15 3.73
C THR A 158 0.56 -1.12 4.58
N TYR A 159 1.10 -1.08 5.80
CA TYR A 159 1.04 -2.21 6.73
C TYR A 159 -0.39 -2.54 7.16
N LEU A 160 -1.18 -1.52 7.53
CA LEU A 160 -2.59 -1.71 7.89
C LEU A 160 -3.38 -2.35 6.75
N MET A 161 -3.19 -1.87 5.51
CA MET A 161 -3.87 -2.44 4.35
C MET A 161 -3.45 -3.90 4.12
N PHE A 162 -2.17 -4.22 4.32
CA PHE A 162 -1.69 -5.61 4.25
C PHE A 162 -2.35 -6.49 5.32
N ILE A 163 -2.37 -6.09 6.58
CA ILE A 163 -3.02 -6.86 7.66
C ILE A 163 -4.53 -7.01 7.39
N PHE A 164 -5.18 -5.99 6.87
CA PHE A 164 -6.60 -6.08 6.49
C PHE A 164 -6.83 -7.12 5.39
N LEU A 165 -6.01 -7.09 4.33
CA LEU A 165 -6.10 -8.07 3.23
C LEU A 165 -5.77 -9.48 3.69
N GLU A 166 -4.78 -9.63 4.56
CA GLU A 166 -4.45 -10.90 5.17
C GLU A 166 -5.60 -11.42 6.03
N ALA A 167 -6.22 -10.57 6.84
CA ALA A 167 -7.38 -10.92 7.66
C ALA A 167 -8.55 -11.41 6.79
N VAL A 168 -8.84 -10.71 5.69
CA VAL A 168 -9.86 -11.10 4.72
C VAL A 168 -9.50 -12.45 4.06
N TYR A 169 -8.27 -12.59 3.57
CA TYR A 169 -7.81 -13.81 2.91
C TYR A 169 -7.88 -15.03 3.85
N VAL A 170 -7.36 -14.92 5.07
CA VAL A 170 -7.38 -16.01 6.05
C VAL A 170 -8.82 -16.33 6.48
N ASN A 171 -9.68 -15.32 6.65
CA ASN A 171 -11.08 -15.54 6.96
C ASN A 171 -11.81 -16.31 5.84
N LEU A 172 -11.60 -15.92 4.58
CA LEU A 172 -12.20 -16.60 3.42
C LEU A 172 -11.69 -18.03 3.26
N ARG A 173 -10.41 -18.30 3.57
CA ARG A 173 -9.80 -19.62 3.41
C ARG A 173 -10.04 -20.57 4.60
N LYS A 174 -9.99 -20.06 5.83
CA LYS A 174 -10.02 -20.86 7.07
C LYS A 174 -11.30 -20.71 7.89
N GLY A 175 -12.14 -19.72 7.58
CA GLY A 175 -13.39 -19.44 8.29
C GLY A 175 -13.23 -18.64 9.60
N TYR A 176 -12.01 -18.28 10.00
CA TYR A 176 -11.73 -17.47 11.19
C TYR A 176 -10.51 -16.55 10.99
N CYS A 177 -10.41 -15.47 11.76
CA CYS A 177 -9.33 -14.48 11.67
C CYS A 177 -8.76 -14.17 13.06
N GLU A 178 -7.47 -14.43 13.25
CA GLU A 178 -6.73 -14.15 14.49
C GLU A 178 -6.08 -12.75 14.50
N LEU A 179 -6.21 -12.00 13.41
CA LEU A 179 -5.56 -10.69 13.23
C LEU A 179 -6.42 -9.52 13.73
N VAL A 180 -7.65 -9.77 14.17
CA VAL A 180 -8.54 -8.74 14.72
C VAL A 180 -7.90 -7.98 15.89
N PRO A 181 -7.25 -8.62 16.89
CA PRO A 181 -6.58 -7.91 17.97
C PRO A 181 -5.45 -7.00 17.46
N LEU A 182 -4.70 -7.44 16.44
CA LEU A 182 -3.61 -6.64 15.86
C LEU A 182 -4.16 -5.39 15.17
N LEU A 183 -5.27 -5.51 14.41
CA LEU A 183 -5.89 -4.38 13.71
C LEU A 183 -6.27 -3.23 14.65
N VAL A 184 -6.72 -3.54 15.88
CA VAL A 184 -7.10 -2.53 16.89
C VAL A 184 -5.89 -1.75 17.42
N THR A 185 -4.69 -2.32 17.35
CA THR A 185 -3.46 -1.67 17.82
C THR A 185 -2.80 -0.75 16.79
N LEU A 186 -3.23 -0.80 15.53
CA LEU A 186 -2.63 -0.02 14.45
C LEU A 186 -3.15 1.42 14.43
N SER A 187 -2.35 2.34 14.94
CA SER A 187 -2.65 3.77 14.89
C SER A 187 -2.35 4.36 13.50
N ILE A 188 -3.35 4.98 12.88
CA ILE A 188 -3.21 5.80 11.67
C ILE A 188 -3.76 7.20 11.92
N SER A 189 -3.34 8.17 11.12
CA SER A 189 -3.92 9.51 11.18
C SER A 189 -5.38 9.45 10.72
N LEU A 190 -6.32 9.76 11.63
CA LEU A 190 -7.77 9.69 11.39
C LEU A 190 -8.24 10.73 10.36
N GLU A 191 -7.59 11.90 10.33
CA GLU A 191 -7.96 13.00 9.45
C GLU A 191 -7.30 12.86 8.08
N GLY A 192 -8.10 12.56 7.05
CA GLY A 192 -7.63 12.53 5.66
C GLY A 192 -6.99 13.84 5.19
N ASN A 193 -7.28 14.95 5.85
CA ASN A 193 -6.69 16.25 5.55
C ASN A 193 -5.20 16.30 5.95
N LEU A 194 -4.82 15.67 7.06
CA LEU A 194 -3.43 15.57 7.51
C LEU A 194 -2.59 14.75 6.54
N TRP A 195 -3.20 13.72 5.93
CA TRP A 195 -2.56 12.90 4.89
C TRP A 195 -2.24 13.69 3.61
N ASN A 196 -3.03 14.72 3.31
CA ASN A 196 -2.86 15.56 2.12
C ASN A 196 -2.07 16.86 2.41
N ALA A 197 -1.63 17.07 3.65
CA ALA A 197 -0.89 18.27 4.00
C ALA A 197 0.47 18.27 3.31
N GLN A 198 0.70 19.27 2.46
CA GLN A 198 1.95 19.43 1.71
C GLN A 198 3.00 20.26 2.45
N SER A 199 2.69 20.73 3.67
CA SER A 199 3.60 21.51 4.50
C SER A 199 3.39 21.23 5.98
N GLU A 200 4.44 21.40 6.78
CA GLU A 200 4.39 21.27 8.23
C GLU A 200 3.44 22.30 8.87
N VAL A 201 3.38 23.53 8.33
CA VAL A 201 2.43 24.56 8.77
C VAL A 201 0.99 24.14 8.46
N GLY A 202 0.76 23.53 7.29
CA GLY A 202 -0.53 22.93 6.95
C GLY A 202 -0.88 21.78 7.89
N TRP A 203 0.07 20.90 8.17
CA TRP A 203 -0.11 19.75 9.06
C TRP A 203 -0.41 20.20 10.50
N ALA A 204 0.34 21.16 11.05
CA ALA A 204 0.12 21.73 12.37
C ALA A 204 -1.23 22.48 12.46
N SER A 205 -1.57 23.28 11.43
CA SER A 205 -2.85 23.99 11.36
C SER A 205 -4.04 23.02 11.34
N LEU A 206 -3.93 21.95 10.55
CA LEU A 206 -4.95 20.90 10.45
C LEU A 206 -5.05 20.10 11.75
N ALA A 207 -3.93 19.74 12.38
CA ALA A 207 -3.92 19.01 13.65
C ALA A 207 -4.56 19.84 14.78
N GLU A 208 -4.29 21.14 14.82
CA GLU A 208 -4.91 22.07 15.78
C GLU A 208 -6.38 22.36 15.46
N ALA A 209 -6.78 22.31 14.18
CA ALA A 209 -8.20 22.37 13.81
C ALA A 209 -8.95 21.09 14.21
N GLY A 210 -8.29 19.94 14.09
CA GLY A 210 -8.79 18.63 14.52
C GLY A 210 -9.05 18.54 16.02
N LYS A 211 -8.07 18.93 16.83
CA LYS A 211 -8.23 19.02 18.30
C LYS A 211 -9.41 19.91 18.70
N ARG A 212 -9.58 21.05 18.04
CA ARG A 212 -10.69 21.98 18.29
C ARG A 212 -12.06 21.40 17.93
N LYS A 213 -12.15 20.56 16.89
CA LYS A 213 -13.39 19.84 16.54
C LYS A 213 -13.70 18.71 17.53
N GLY A 214 -12.71 17.91 17.92
CA GLY A 214 -12.91 16.85 18.92
C GLY A 214 -13.41 17.39 20.26
N LEU A 215 -12.85 18.52 20.73
CA LEU A 215 -13.31 19.21 21.94
C LEU A 215 -14.73 19.79 21.82
N ALA A 216 -15.18 20.15 20.62
CA ALA A 216 -16.53 20.66 20.38
C ALA A 216 -17.58 19.54 20.33
N GLU A 217 -17.22 18.35 19.84
CA GLU A 217 -18.11 17.18 19.76
C GLU A 217 -18.24 16.46 21.11
N GLU A 218 -17.19 16.44 21.94
CA GLU A 218 -17.25 15.93 23.31
C GLU A 218 -18.07 16.83 24.27
N GLY A 219 -18.27 18.11 23.91
CA GLY A 219 -19.13 19.05 24.65
C GLY A 219 -20.63 18.99 24.30
N GLY A 220 -21.01 18.19 23.30
CA GLY A 220 -22.37 18.15 22.74
C GLY A 220 -23.29 17.06 23.31
N TRP A 221 -22.79 16.21 24.21
CA TRP A 221 -23.61 15.20 24.92
C TRP A 221 -23.77 15.59 26.39
N ARG A 222 -24.75 16.45 26.67
CA ARG A 222 -25.38 16.57 27.98
C ARG A 222 -26.89 16.64 27.82
#